data_AF-A0A0F7PB25-F1
#
_entry.id   AF-A0A0F7PB25-F1
#
_cell.length_a   1.000
_cell.length_b   1.000
_cell.length_c   1.000
_cell.angle_alpha   90.00
_cell.angle_beta   90.00
_cell.angle_gamma   90.00
#
_symmetry.space_group_name_H-M   'P 1'
#
loop_
_entity.id
_entity.type
_entity.pdbx_description
1 polymer ?
#
loop_
_entity_poly.entity_id
_entity_poly.type
_entity_poly.pdbx_seq_one_letter_code
_entity_poly.pdbx_strand_id
1 'polypeptide(L)'
;MAAENAPSFDDLEPVANDFDDDDADLIKLEPGENVVGEIRQIHTGLGDYESTLLYIARGLGDVVKLWSNRQIDSQMTAADLDEGDVVGIAKTEETATYTADDGDEQEYHIFEVRAM
;
A
#
# COMPACT_ATOMS: atom_id res chain seq x y z
N MET A 1 26.72 17.74 -42.37
CA MET A 1 25.36 17.20 -42.21
C MET A 1 25.49 15.97 -41.33
N ALA A 2 25.01 16.04 -40.09
CA ALA A 2 24.85 14.88 -39.22
C ALA A 2 23.39 14.93 -38.78
N ALA A 3 22.55 14.08 -39.38
CA ALA A 3 21.19 13.90 -38.91
C ALA A 3 21.28 12.92 -37.74
N GLU A 4 21.07 13.46 -36.55
CA GLU A 4 20.96 12.73 -35.30
C GLU A 4 19.76 11.79 -35.43
N ASN A 5 20.02 10.50 -35.66
CA ASN A 5 18.98 9.48 -35.70
C ASN A 5 18.62 9.10 -34.25
N ALA A 6 18.01 10.06 -33.55
CA ALA A 6 17.37 9.77 -32.27
C ALA A 6 16.12 8.94 -32.55
N PRO A 7 15.94 7.77 -31.92
CA PRO A 7 14.75 6.95 -32.13
C PRO A 7 13.49 7.78 -31.79
N SER A 8 12.49 7.69 -32.66
CA SER A 8 11.20 8.35 -32.46
C SER A 8 10.40 7.65 -31.37
N PHE A 9 9.53 8.40 -30.69
CA PHE A 9 8.66 7.88 -29.63
C PHE A 9 7.73 6.74 -30.11
N ASP A 10 7.43 6.69 -31.41
CA ASP A 10 6.67 5.62 -32.09
C ASP A 10 7.44 4.30 -32.23
N ASP A 11 8.77 4.31 -32.05
CA ASP A 11 9.65 3.13 -32.13
C ASP A 11 9.84 2.48 -30.74
N LEU A 12 9.25 3.08 -29.70
CA LEU A 12 9.29 2.53 -28.35
C LEU A 12 8.22 1.43 -28.25
N GLU A 13 8.65 0.17 -28.21
CA GLU A 13 7.77 -0.95 -27.89
C GLU A 13 7.22 -0.77 -26.47
N PRO A 14 5.92 -1.02 -26.23
CA PRO A 14 5.38 -1.04 -24.89
C PRO A 14 6.11 -2.11 -24.08
N VAL A 15 6.85 -1.69 -23.07
CA VAL A 15 7.49 -2.62 -22.14
C VAL A 15 6.37 -3.38 -21.45
N ALA A 16 6.34 -4.70 -21.64
CA ALA A 16 5.51 -5.58 -20.85
C ALA A 16 5.95 -5.43 -19.40
N ASN A 17 5.09 -4.84 -18.58
CA ASN A 17 5.23 -4.80 -17.14
C ASN A 17 4.92 -6.21 -16.61
N ASP A 18 5.89 -7.10 -16.72
CA ASP A 18 5.88 -8.40 -16.07
C ASP A 18 6.16 -8.16 -14.57
N PHE A 19 5.16 -7.63 -13.84
CA PHE A 19 5.21 -7.48 -12.38
C PHE A 19 4.89 -8.81 -11.66
N ASP A 20 5.14 -9.95 -12.31
CA ASP A 20 4.94 -11.29 -11.75
C ASP A 20 6.16 -11.77 -10.92
N ASP A 21 7.27 -11.03 -10.97
CA ASP A 21 8.47 -11.23 -10.12
C ASP A 21 8.47 -10.16 -9.01
N ASP A 22 7.77 -10.47 -7.93
CA ASP A 22 7.36 -9.46 -6.96
C ASP A 22 8.48 -9.13 -5.94
N ASP A 23 9.53 -8.48 -6.43
CA ASP A 23 10.67 -7.91 -5.67
C ASP A 23 10.25 -6.81 -4.66
N ALA A 24 8.97 -6.45 -4.57
CA ALA A 24 8.52 -5.46 -3.59
C ALA A 24 8.59 -6.04 -2.16
N ASP A 25 9.28 -5.32 -1.28
CA ASP A 25 9.45 -5.69 0.12
C ASP A 25 8.12 -5.64 0.87
N LEU A 26 7.79 -6.74 1.57
CA LEU A 26 6.68 -6.74 2.52
C LEU A 26 7.11 -6.00 3.79
N ILE A 27 6.57 -4.81 3.99
CA ILE A 27 6.82 -4.00 5.17
C ILE A 27 5.79 -4.30 6.26
N LYS A 28 6.26 -4.21 7.50
CA LYS A 28 5.42 -4.19 8.69
C LYS A 28 5.79 -2.94 9.46
N LEU A 29 4.82 -2.04 9.64
CA LEU A 29 5.03 -0.81 10.38
C LEU A 29 5.21 -1.13 11.87
N GLU A 30 6.28 -0.63 12.45
CA GLU A 30 6.47 -0.54 13.89
C GLU A 30 5.71 0.68 14.45
N PRO A 31 5.40 0.70 15.76
CA PRO A 31 4.72 1.85 16.37
C PRO A 31 5.50 3.16 16.14
N GLY A 32 4.83 4.19 15.63
CA GLY A 32 5.44 5.46 15.24
C GLY A 32 5.93 5.53 13.79
N GLU A 33 5.92 4.41 13.05
CA GLU A 33 6.29 4.39 11.63
C GLU A 33 5.10 4.70 10.71
N ASN A 34 5.44 5.20 9.52
CA ASN A 34 4.48 5.46 8.46
C ASN A 34 5.04 5.10 7.10
N VAL A 35 4.13 4.84 6.17
CA VAL A 35 4.41 4.70 4.74
C VAL A 35 3.55 5.71 3.99
N VAL A 36 4.16 6.38 3.03
CA VAL A 36 3.48 7.34 2.15
C VAL A 36 3.85 6.99 0.72
N GLY A 37 2.85 6.92 -0.16
CA GLY A 37 3.08 6.64 -1.56
C GLY A 37 1.81 6.51 -2.38
N GLU A 38 1.98 6.28 -3.68
CA GLU A 38 0.88 6.01 -4.62
C GLU A 38 0.45 4.54 -4.51
N ILE A 39 -0.84 4.28 -4.42
CA ILE A 39 -1.40 2.94 -4.48
C ILE A 39 -1.24 2.42 -5.90
N ARG A 40 -0.37 1.43 -6.09
CA ARG A 40 -0.13 0.80 -7.39
C ARG A 40 -1.13 -0.29 -7.69
N GLN A 41 -1.43 -1.10 -6.69
CA GLN A 41 -2.30 -2.26 -6.79
C GLN A 41 -2.96 -2.55 -5.44
N ILE A 42 -4.20 -3.05 -5.49
CA ILE A 42 -4.95 -3.52 -4.33
C ILE A 42 -5.40 -4.95 -4.60
N HIS A 43 -4.88 -5.91 -3.83
CA HIS A 43 -5.33 -7.29 -3.90
C HIS A 43 -6.23 -7.60 -2.70
N THR A 44 -7.53 -7.71 -2.93
CA THR A 44 -8.53 -8.08 -1.91
C THR A 44 -8.83 -9.59 -1.95
N GLY A 45 -9.43 -10.11 -0.87
CA GLY A 45 -9.90 -11.50 -0.83
C GLY A 45 -8.78 -12.55 -0.77
N LEU A 46 -7.62 -12.17 -0.22
CA LEU A 46 -6.47 -13.07 -0.11
C LEU A 46 -6.55 -13.94 1.15
N GLY A 47 -6.42 -15.26 0.97
CA GLY A 47 -6.41 -16.25 2.04
C GLY A 47 -7.78 -16.49 2.70
N ASP A 48 -7.80 -17.28 3.77
CA ASP A 48 -9.03 -17.66 4.49
C ASP A 48 -9.70 -16.51 5.25
N TYR A 49 -9.00 -15.37 5.41
CA TYR A 49 -9.44 -14.23 6.21
C TYR A 49 -9.86 -13.02 5.36
N GLU A 50 -9.99 -13.20 4.03
CA GLU A 50 -10.35 -12.14 3.08
C GLU A 50 -9.45 -10.89 3.21
N SER A 51 -8.16 -11.11 3.47
CA SER A 51 -7.19 -10.04 3.71
C SER A 51 -6.93 -9.21 2.47
N THR A 52 -6.59 -7.93 2.67
CA THR A 52 -6.19 -7.01 1.60
C THR A 52 -4.68 -6.77 1.64
N LEU A 53 -4.01 -6.89 0.50
CA LEU A 53 -2.59 -6.55 0.31
C LEU A 53 -2.49 -5.30 -0.57
N LEU A 54 -1.79 -4.28 -0.08
CA LEU A 54 -1.61 -3.00 -0.75
C LEU A 54 -0.19 -2.88 -1.29
N TYR A 55 -0.06 -2.45 -2.55
CA TYR A 55 1.22 -2.12 -3.16
C TYR A 55 1.36 -0.60 -3.19
N ILE A 56 2.37 -0.07 -2.50
CA ILE A 56 2.55 1.37 -2.31
C ILE A 56 3.89 1.80 -2.89
N ALA A 57 3.87 2.67 -3.88
CA ALA A 57 5.07 3.26 -4.48
C ALA A 57 5.51 4.50 -3.70
N ARG A 58 6.65 4.40 -2.98
CA ARG A 58 7.18 5.47 -2.11
C ARG A 58 8.02 6.52 -2.87
N GLY A 59 8.19 6.35 -4.18
CA GLY A 59 8.99 7.23 -5.03
C GLY A 59 9.39 6.58 -6.36
N LEU A 60 10.49 7.05 -6.96
CA LEU A 60 11.00 6.54 -8.23
C LEU A 60 11.60 5.13 -8.07
N GLY A 61 10.76 4.11 -8.19
CA GLY A 61 11.15 2.70 -8.32
C GLY A 61 11.14 1.88 -7.03
N ASP A 62 10.75 2.45 -5.90
CA ASP A 62 10.58 1.71 -4.64
C ASP A 62 9.08 1.43 -4.42
N VAL A 63 8.71 0.15 -4.47
CA VAL A 63 7.36 -0.34 -4.18
C VAL A 63 7.46 -1.27 -2.98
N VAL A 64 6.56 -1.08 -2.02
CA VAL A 64 6.44 -1.92 -0.85
C VAL A 64 5.05 -2.52 -0.75
N LYS A 65 4.96 -3.69 -0.11
CA LYS A 65 3.69 -4.33 0.21
C LYS A 65 3.33 -4.08 1.66
N LEU A 66 2.07 -3.80 1.91
CA LEU A 66 1.53 -3.68 3.27
C LEU A 66 0.28 -4.53 3.38
N TRP A 67 0.26 -5.46 4.34
CA TRP A 67 -0.99 -6.11 4.73
C TRP A 67 -1.90 -5.09 5.40
N SER A 68 -3.06 -4.88 4.80
CA SER A 68 -4.12 -4.09 5.39
C SER A 68 -4.71 -4.82 6.60
N ASN A 69 -5.37 -4.05 7.45
CA ASN A 69 -6.23 -4.56 8.51
C ASN A 69 -7.57 -3.83 8.43
N ARG A 70 -8.54 -4.28 9.23
CA ARG A 70 -9.88 -3.70 9.23
C ARG A 70 -9.93 -2.18 9.47
N GLN A 71 -8.99 -1.62 10.23
CA GLN A 71 -8.90 -0.16 10.44
C GLN A 71 -8.46 0.56 9.17
N ILE A 72 -7.48 0.00 8.46
CA ILE A 72 -6.97 0.52 7.19
C ILE A 72 -8.06 0.41 6.11
N ASP A 73 -8.64 -0.78 5.93
CA ASP A 73 -9.69 -1.02 4.91
C ASP A 73 -10.89 -0.08 5.08
N SER A 74 -11.34 0.12 6.33
CA SER A 74 -12.48 1.00 6.62
C SER A 74 -12.17 2.46 6.31
N GLN A 75 -10.95 2.92 6.62
CA GLN A 75 -10.54 4.30 6.35
C GLN A 75 -10.28 4.53 4.85
N MET A 76 -9.71 3.55 4.14
CA MET A 76 -9.58 3.60 2.69
C MET A 76 -10.94 3.69 2.00
N THR A 77 -11.90 2.86 2.42
CA THR A 77 -13.28 2.91 1.90
C THR A 77 -13.95 4.26 2.20
N ALA A 78 -13.77 4.80 3.41
CA ALA A 78 -14.35 6.08 3.79
C ALA A 78 -13.73 7.28 3.05
N ALA A 79 -12.47 7.15 2.66
CA ALA A 79 -11.74 8.15 1.88
C ALA A 79 -11.86 7.96 0.35
N ASP A 80 -12.59 6.93 -0.11
CA ASP A 80 -12.75 6.57 -1.52
C ASP A 80 -11.39 6.40 -2.23
N LEU A 81 -10.44 5.74 -1.56
CA LEU A 81 -9.08 5.51 -2.07
C LEU A 81 -9.01 4.27 -2.96
N ASP A 82 -8.48 4.47 -4.16
CA ASP A 82 -8.32 3.44 -5.19
C ASP A 82 -6.91 3.45 -5.81
N GLU A 83 -6.67 2.56 -6.78
CA GLU A 83 -5.40 2.49 -7.51
C GLU A 83 -5.11 3.82 -8.24
N GLY A 84 -3.90 4.34 -8.04
CA GLY A 84 -3.45 5.64 -8.54
C GLY A 84 -3.53 6.78 -7.53
N ASP A 85 -4.22 6.60 -6.40
CA ASP A 85 -4.29 7.62 -5.35
C ASP A 85 -3.06 7.62 -4.45
N VAL A 86 -2.72 8.80 -3.93
CA VAL A 86 -1.62 8.94 -2.97
C VAL A 86 -2.18 8.80 -1.55
N VAL A 87 -1.62 7.86 -0.81
CA VAL A 87 -2.05 7.52 0.55
C VAL A 87 -0.88 7.62 1.53
N GLY A 88 -1.17 8.10 2.74
CA GLY A 88 -0.33 7.94 3.91
C GLY A 88 -0.97 6.98 4.91
N ILE A 89 -0.26 5.91 5.29
CA ILE A 89 -0.68 4.95 6.31
C ILE A 89 0.33 4.99 7.46
N ALA A 90 -0.13 5.30 8.66
CA ALA A 90 0.69 5.36 9.86
C ALA A 90 0.21 4.36 10.91
N LYS A 91 1.14 3.69 11.57
CA LYS A 91 0.88 2.97 12.81
C LYS A 91 1.28 3.87 13.95
N THR A 92 0.31 4.34 14.72
CA THR A 92 0.60 5.29 15.79
C THR A 92 1.22 4.59 16.99
N GLU A 93 1.92 5.35 17.83
CA GLU A 93 2.38 4.85 19.14
C GLU A 93 1.20 4.68 20.11
N GLU A 94 0.03 5.26 19.78
CA GLU A 94 -1.18 5.16 20.59
C GLU A 94 -1.79 3.77 20.48
N THR A 95 -2.21 3.25 21.63
CA THR A 95 -2.93 1.99 21.75
C THR A 95 -4.34 2.23 22.26
N ALA A 96 -5.25 1.35 21.86
CA ALA A 96 -6.60 1.26 22.38
C ALA A 96 -6.83 -0.14 22.92
N THR A 97 -7.77 -0.27 23.86
CA THR A 97 -8.19 -1.57 24.39
C THR A 97 -9.58 -1.93 23.90
N TYR A 98 -9.82 -3.21 23.67
CA TYR A 98 -11.16 -3.76 23.52
C TYR A 98 -11.33 -4.99 24.41
N THR A 99 -12.54 -5.22 24.89
CA THR A 99 -12.87 -6.43 25.64
C THR A 99 -13.24 -7.53 24.64
N ALA A 100 -12.48 -8.61 24.64
CA ALA A 100 -12.79 -9.78 23.85
C ALA A 100 -13.97 -10.57 24.46
N ASP A 101 -14.55 -11.48 23.69
CA ASP A 101 -15.70 -12.31 24.12
C ASP A 101 -15.44 -13.12 25.41
N ASP A 102 -14.17 -13.44 25.71
CA ASP A 102 -13.77 -14.15 26.94
C ASP A 102 -13.72 -13.24 28.18
N GLY A 103 -13.90 -11.92 28.01
CA GLY A 103 -13.85 -10.92 29.07
C GLY A 103 -12.46 -10.31 29.30
N ASP A 104 -11.43 -10.78 28.59
CA ASP A 104 -10.08 -10.21 28.64
C ASP A 104 -9.97 -8.90 27.84
N GLU A 105 -9.25 -7.94 28.40
CA GLU A 105 -8.86 -6.70 27.71
C GLU A 105 -7.66 -6.97 26.79
N GLN A 106 -7.83 -6.71 25.50
CA GLN A 106 -6.76 -6.78 24.51
C GLN A 106 -6.37 -5.39 24.03
N GLU A 107 -5.07 -5.11 24.05
CA GLU A 107 -4.49 -3.87 23.54
C GLU A 107 -4.13 -4.01 22.06
N TYR A 108 -4.43 -2.98 21.26
CA TYR A 108 -4.05 -2.90 19.86
C TYR A 108 -3.56 -1.48 19.50
N HIS A 109 -2.64 -1.40 18.55
CA HIS A 109 -2.19 -0.12 18.00
C HIS A 109 -3.23 0.48 17.06
N ILE A 110 -3.37 1.80 17.10
CA ILE A 110 -4.24 2.55 16.22
C ILE A 110 -3.51 2.77 14.88
N PHE A 111 -4.24 2.57 13.78
CA PHE A 111 -3.76 2.90 12.44
C PHE A 111 -4.52 4.11 11.89
N GLU A 112 -3.80 5.06 11.30
CA GLU A 112 -4.37 6.21 10.61
C GLU A 112 -4.10 6.11 9.11
N VAL A 113 -5.12 6.38 8.29
CA VAL A 113 -5.01 6.47 6.84
C VAL A 113 -5.45 7.85 6.39
N ARG A 114 -4.68 8.49 5.51
CA ARG A 114 -5.01 9.80 4.92
C ARG A 114 -4.79 9.81 3.41
N ALA A 115 -5.79 10.32 2.69
CA ALA A 115 -5.67 10.71 1.29
C ALA A 115 -4.86 12.02 1.18
N MET A 116 -4.10 12.18 0.10
CA MET A 116 -3.22 13.34 -0.15
C MET A 116 -3.59 14.09 -1.43
#